data_AF-B0XA15-F1
#
_entry.id   AF-B0XA15-F1
#
_cell.length_a   1.000
_cell.length_b   1.000
_cell.length_c   1.000
_cell.angle_alpha   90.00
_cell.angle_beta   90.00
_cell.angle_gamma   90.00
#
_symmetry.space_group_name_H-M   'P 1'
#
loop_
_entity.id
_entity.type
_entity.pdbx_description
1 polymer ?
#
loop_
_entity_poly.entity_id
_entity_poly.type
_entity_poly.pdbx_seq_one_letter_code
_entity_poly.pdbx_strand_id
1 'polypeptide(L)'
;MSADPSICAVCKVAEPEATKIVTCVNCYKSEHTECKGVYGSSAAALRAKPYFCSVQCCEIHHRCQNPTLFSGIDDKVMSEILIEVRKTNTEMHDIQQTMGELKRFNTYVGNQIEVLVTEIKSVKRDYVKVKQDVGYLQSDQKQTNETISDLQLSLDRVNRAALIKNAVILGVPTTQTEDTKQLVRQIAAAVKSQLPQDAIVEATRLVSKDPSQRTSKSVPIRVVFAEEQHKEDLFAKKKNHGLLFTSALGAGSGPATNRIIIRDEMTSFGMKLLKDVRSLQEQADLQYVWPGRDGVILTKKSSDSKVEKVRSLLDVRKLQQSKRSRDESLLHSTDLSMSILAEPDPKR
;
A
#
# COMPACT_ATOMS: atom_id res chain seq x y z
N MET A 1 -61.65 51.88 -35.38
CA MET A 1 -61.04 50.54 -35.40
C MET A 1 -59.94 50.59 -36.45
N SER A 2 -58.69 50.75 -36.03
CA SER A 2 -57.51 50.87 -36.91
C SER A 2 -57.23 49.51 -37.54
N ALA A 3 -57.43 49.40 -38.86
CA ALA A 3 -57.06 48.20 -39.61
C ALA A 3 -55.53 48.08 -39.65
N ASP A 4 -55.01 46.88 -39.36
CA ASP A 4 -53.57 46.60 -39.45
C ASP A 4 -53.08 46.87 -40.89
N PRO A 5 -51.90 47.52 -41.06
CA PRO A 5 -51.40 47.89 -42.37
C PRO A 5 -51.06 46.62 -43.16
N SER A 6 -51.63 46.51 -44.36
CA SER A 6 -51.38 45.37 -45.24
C SER A 6 -50.05 45.54 -45.98
N ILE A 7 -49.21 44.50 -45.94
CA ILE A 7 -47.89 44.51 -46.56
C ILE A 7 -48.00 44.05 -48.01
N CYS A 8 -47.47 44.84 -48.94
CA CYS A 8 -47.44 44.50 -50.35
C CYS A 8 -46.52 43.30 -50.64
N ALA A 9 -47.03 42.26 -51.29
CA ALA A 9 -46.26 41.07 -51.62
C ALA A 9 -45.15 41.33 -52.65
N VAL A 10 -45.29 42.36 -53.48
CA VAL A 10 -44.34 42.74 -54.55
C VAL A 10 -43.19 43.60 -54.00
N CYS A 11 -43.50 44.75 -53.39
CA CYS A 11 -42.46 45.69 -52.93
C CYS A 11 -42.12 45.57 -51.43
N LYS A 12 -42.83 44.73 -50.66
CA LYS A 12 -42.64 44.53 -49.21
C LYS A 12 -42.86 45.77 -48.33
N VAL A 13 -43.42 46.84 -48.88
CA VAL A 13 -43.79 48.05 -48.13
C VAL A 13 -45.20 47.89 -47.55
N ALA A 14 -45.39 48.38 -46.32
CA ALA A 14 -46.69 48.41 -45.66
C ALA A 14 -47.50 49.62 -46.14
N GLU A 15 -48.76 49.41 -46.50
CA GLU A 15 -49.64 50.48 -46.97
C GLU A 15 -50.82 50.64 -45.99
N PRO A 16 -50.96 51.83 -45.36
CA PRO A 16 -52.04 52.09 -44.42
C PRO A 16 -53.39 52.33 -45.14
N GLU A 17 -53.39 52.68 -46.43
CA GLU A 17 -54.61 53.00 -47.16
C GLU A 17 -55.17 51.80 -47.93
N ALA A 18 -56.28 51.24 -47.45
CA ALA A 18 -56.95 50.09 -48.09
C ALA A 18 -57.40 50.35 -49.54
N THR A 19 -57.52 51.61 -49.96
CA THR A 19 -57.90 52.01 -51.33
C THR A 19 -56.81 51.74 -52.37
N LYS A 20 -55.55 51.61 -51.92
CA LYS A 20 -54.36 51.42 -52.77
C LYS A 20 -53.94 49.97 -52.95
N ILE A 21 -54.62 49.05 -52.25
CA ILE A 21 -54.26 47.63 -52.20
C ILE A 21 -55.36 46.77 -52.84
N VAL A 22 -54.96 45.68 -53.49
CA VAL A 22 -55.83 44.56 -53.89
C VAL A 22 -55.35 43.28 -53.22
N THR A 23 -56.27 42.49 -52.69
CA THR A 23 -55.97 41.24 -51.96
C THR A 23 -56.50 40.04 -52.71
N CYS A 24 -55.64 39.06 -52.95
CA CYS A 24 -56.02 37.83 -53.65
C CYS A 24 -57.01 37.03 -52.78
N VAL A 25 -58.15 36.65 -53.36
CA VAL A 25 -59.19 35.89 -52.66
C VAL A 25 -58.69 34.51 -52.20
N ASN A 26 -57.75 33.90 -52.94
CA ASN A 26 -57.30 32.55 -52.66
C ASN A 26 -56.13 32.49 -51.65
N CYS A 27 -55.09 33.29 -51.85
CA CYS A 27 -53.86 33.20 -51.05
C CYS A 27 -53.68 34.37 -50.08
N TYR A 28 -54.65 35.29 -50.02
CA TYR A 28 -54.67 36.47 -49.14
C TYR A 28 -53.45 37.39 -49.27
N LYS A 29 -52.66 37.24 -50.35
CA LYS A 29 -51.56 38.15 -50.66
C LYS A 29 -52.14 39.49 -51.11
N SER A 30 -51.66 40.54 -50.46
CA SER A 30 -52.03 41.93 -50.74
C SER A 30 -50.97 42.56 -51.63
N GLU A 31 -51.37 43.30 -52.66
CA GLU A 31 -50.47 43.93 -53.63
C GLU A 31 -50.93 45.37 -53.90
N HIS A 32 -50.01 46.32 -54.10
CA HIS A 32 -50.40 47.66 -54.50
C HIS A 32 -50.95 47.63 -55.92
N THR A 33 -51.99 48.42 -56.15
CA THR A 33 -52.54 48.67 -57.48
C THR A 33 -51.47 49.25 -58.42
N GLU A 34 -50.61 50.14 -57.90
CA GLU A 34 -49.46 50.69 -58.61
C GLU A 34 -48.38 49.63 -58.93
N CYS A 35 -48.08 48.72 -58.00
CA CYS A 35 -47.15 47.61 -58.26
C CYS A 35 -47.66 46.63 -59.34
N LYS A 36 -48.95 46.68 -59.67
CA LYS A 36 -49.55 45.94 -60.81
C LYS A 36 -49.72 46.81 -62.06
N GLY A 37 -49.31 48.07 -62.02
CA GLY A 37 -49.46 49.00 -63.13
C GLY A 37 -50.92 49.41 -63.39
N VAL A 38 -51.79 49.29 -62.40
CA VAL A 38 -53.23 49.61 -62.52
C VAL A 38 -53.50 50.92 -61.78
N TYR A 39 -53.94 51.94 -62.52
CA TYR A 39 -54.14 53.31 -61.99
C TYR A 39 -55.59 53.80 -62.23
N GLY A 40 -56.02 54.78 -61.44
CA GLY A 40 -57.29 55.48 -61.65
C GLY A 40 -58.53 54.59 -61.57
N SER A 41 -59.47 54.79 -62.50
CA SER A 41 -60.75 54.06 -62.57
C SER A 41 -60.58 52.54 -62.73
N SER A 42 -59.49 52.08 -63.36
CA SER A 42 -59.16 50.66 -63.50
C SER A 42 -58.85 49.99 -62.16
N ALA A 43 -58.25 50.72 -61.21
CA ALA A 43 -57.98 50.21 -59.86
C ALA A 43 -59.30 50.02 -59.07
N ALA A 44 -60.27 50.92 -59.27
CA ALA A 44 -61.60 50.78 -58.68
C ALA A 44 -62.36 49.58 -59.28
N ALA A 45 -62.28 49.37 -60.59
CA ALA A 45 -62.90 48.23 -61.27
C ALA A 45 -62.28 46.88 -60.85
N LEU A 46 -60.96 46.85 -60.63
CA LEU A 46 -60.26 45.66 -60.14
C LEU A 46 -60.70 45.27 -58.73
N ARG A 47 -60.95 46.26 -57.86
CA ARG A 47 -61.49 46.03 -56.50
C ARG A 47 -62.96 45.62 -56.48
N ALA A 48 -63.72 45.93 -57.53
CA ALA A 48 -65.14 45.57 -57.63
C ALA A 48 -65.38 44.09 -57.99
N LYS A 49 -64.34 43.36 -58.42
CA LYS A 49 -64.39 41.94 -58.78
C LYS A 49 -63.43 41.12 -57.90
N PRO A 50 -63.65 39.81 -57.74
CA PRO A 50 -62.70 38.96 -57.03
C PRO A 50 -61.33 39.00 -57.73
N TYR A 51 -60.31 39.45 -56.99
CA TYR A 51 -58.95 39.54 -57.47
C TYR A 51 -58.18 38.23 -57.22
N PHE A 52 -57.40 37.80 -58.21
CA PHE A 52 -56.48 36.67 -58.11
C PHE A 52 -55.08 37.12 -58.53
N CYS A 53 -54.09 36.92 -57.65
CA CYS A 53 -52.72 37.37 -57.91
C CYS A 53 -52.00 36.57 -59.02
N SER A 54 -52.53 35.39 -59.38
CA SER A 54 -52.01 34.53 -60.45
C SER A 54 -53.11 33.64 -61.04
N VAL A 55 -52.88 33.14 -62.26
CA VAL A 55 -53.76 32.15 -62.92
C VAL A 55 -53.91 30.90 -62.05
N GLN A 56 -52.83 30.46 -61.39
CA GLN A 56 -52.88 29.35 -60.44
C GLN A 56 -53.83 29.61 -59.26
N CYS A 57 -53.86 30.82 -58.71
CA CYS A 57 -54.80 31.15 -57.63
C CYS A 57 -56.26 31.16 -58.11
N CYS A 58 -56.49 31.57 -59.35
CA CYS A 58 -57.81 31.50 -59.99
C CYS A 58 -58.25 30.04 -60.21
N GLU A 59 -57.36 29.21 -60.75
CA GLU A 59 -57.61 27.78 -60.98
C GLU A 59 -57.85 27.01 -59.68
N ILE A 60 -57.05 27.25 -58.64
CA ILE A 60 -57.22 26.62 -57.33
C ILE A 60 -58.57 26.99 -56.72
N HIS A 61 -58.92 28.28 -56.75
CA HIS A 61 -60.19 28.75 -56.21
C HIS A 61 -61.38 28.14 -56.97
N HIS A 62 -61.31 28.05 -58.31
CA HIS A 62 -62.35 27.38 -59.10
C HIS A 62 -62.43 25.87 -58.87
N ARG A 63 -61.30 25.17 -58.63
CA ARG A 63 -61.30 23.74 -58.26
C ARG A 63 -61.93 23.49 -56.90
N CYS A 64 -61.72 24.38 -55.93
CA CYS A 64 -62.32 24.25 -54.60
C CYS A 64 -63.83 24.56 -54.58
N GLN A 65 -64.33 25.35 -55.53
CA GLN A 65 -65.76 25.69 -55.61
C GLN A 65 -66.59 24.72 -56.46
N ASN A 66 -65.98 23.85 -57.27
CA ASN A 66 -66.67 22.82 -58.06
C ASN A 66 -66.12 21.41 -57.76
N PRO A 67 -66.70 20.67 -56.79
CA PRO A 67 -66.17 19.39 -56.33
C PRO A 67 -66.51 18.18 -57.22
N THR A 68 -66.81 18.36 -58.51
CA THR A 68 -67.31 17.26 -59.38
C THR A 68 -66.23 16.49 -60.14
N LEU A 69 -64.93 16.64 -59.82
CA LEU A 69 -63.82 16.04 -60.59
C LEU A 69 -62.98 14.99 -59.85
N PHE A 70 -63.44 14.44 -58.72
CA PHE A 70 -62.77 13.35 -57.99
C PHE A 70 -63.58 12.04 -57.90
N SER A 71 -64.44 11.73 -58.87
CA SER A 71 -65.23 10.49 -58.90
C SER A 71 -64.47 9.26 -59.44
N GLY A 72 -63.23 9.04 -58.99
CA GLY A 72 -62.36 7.98 -59.52
C GLY A 72 -61.54 7.21 -58.49
N ILE A 73 -61.69 7.49 -57.20
CA ILE A 73 -61.11 6.67 -56.13
C ILE A 73 -62.27 5.99 -55.44
N ASP A 74 -62.31 4.66 -55.53
CA ASP A 74 -63.31 3.81 -54.90
C ASP A 74 -63.38 4.13 -53.40
N ASP A 75 -64.57 4.47 -52.86
CA ASP A 75 -64.76 4.87 -51.45
C ASP A 75 -64.18 3.85 -50.46
N LYS A 76 -64.10 2.58 -50.88
CA LYS A 76 -63.49 1.48 -50.15
C LYS A 76 -61.98 1.67 -49.95
N VAL A 77 -61.27 2.18 -50.96
CA VAL A 77 -59.82 2.46 -50.93
C VAL A 77 -59.51 3.64 -50.01
N MET A 78 -60.31 4.72 -50.07
CA MET A 78 -60.14 5.84 -49.14
C MET A 78 -60.46 5.46 -47.69
N SER A 79 -61.46 4.62 -47.47
CA SER A 79 -61.77 4.03 -46.16
C SER A 79 -60.58 3.20 -45.61
N GLU A 80 -60.00 2.31 -46.42
CA GLU A 80 -58.83 1.51 -46.01
C GLU A 80 -57.60 2.38 -45.69
N ILE A 81 -57.33 3.41 -46.51
CA ILE A 81 -56.25 4.37 -46.25
C ILE A 81 -56.48 5.10 -44.92
N LEU A 82 -57.71 5.55 -44.63
CA LEU A 82 -58.01 6.23 -43.37
C LEU A 82 -57.87 5.31 -42.14
N ILE A 83 -58.18 4.02 -42.28
CA ILE A 83 -57.98 3.03 -41.22
C ILE A 83 -56.48 2.83 -40.96
N GLU A 84 -55.68 2.66 -42.01
CA GLU A 84 -54.23 2.45 -41.86
C GLU A 84 -53.53 3.70 -41.33
N VAL A 85 -53.96 4.90 -41.73
CA VAL A 85 -53.48 6.18 -41.18
C VAL A 85 -53.83 6.33 -39.69
N ARG A 86 -55.04 5.90 -39.28
CA ARG A 86 -55.40 5.90 -37.84
C ARG A 86 -54.54 4.91 -37.06
N LYS A 87 -54.29 3.73 -37.61
CA LYS A 87 -53.44 2.70 -37.00
C LYS A 87 -51.98 3.15 -36.87
N THR A 88 -51.41 3.72 -37.92
CA THR A 88 -50.05 4.31 -37.85
C THR A 88 -49.99 5.49 -36.89
N ASN A 89 -51.05 6.30 -36.77
CA ASN A 89 -51.10 7.35 -35.75
C ASN A 89 -51.14 6.80 -34.31
N THR A 90 -51.84 5.69 -34.06
CA THR A 90 -51.82 5.03 -32.75
C THR A 90 -50.44 4.44 -32.44
N GLU A 91 -49.82 3.76 -33.41
CA GLU A 91 -48.45 3.24 -33.26
C GLU A 91 -47.44 4.37 -33.02
N MET A 92 -47.59 5.50 -33.72
CA MET A 92 -46.75 6.68 -33.53
C MET A 92 -46.93 7.31 -32.14
N HIS A 93 -48.14 7.31 -31.59
CA HIS A 93 -48.39 7.75 -30.21
C HIS A 93 -47.69 6.82 -29.20
N ASP A 94 -47.76 5.50 -29.39
CA ASP A 94 -47.09 4.54 -28.51
C ASP A 94 -45.56 4.67 -28.57
N ILE A 95 -45.01 4.94 -29.77
CA ILE A 95 -43.58 5.28 -29.93
C ILE A 95 -43.24 6.57 -29.17
N GLN A 96 -44.08 7.59 -29.23
CA GLN A 96 -43.84 8.84 -28.49
C GLN A 96 -43.85 8.61 -26.98
N GLN A 97 -44.75 7.75 -26.47
CA GLN A 97 -44.79 7.39 -25.05
C GLN A 97 -43.51 6.67 -24.62
N THR A 98 -43.13 5.61 -25.33
CA THR A 98 -41.89 4.85 -25.04
C THR A 98 -40.64 5.72 -25.15
N MET A 99 -40.58 6.63 -26.11
CA MET A 99 -39.51 7.63 -26.25
C MET A 99 -39.47 8.57 -25.03
N GLY A 100 -40.63 8.94 -24.47
CA GLY A 100 -40.74 9.73 -23.24
C GLY A 100 -40.22 8.98 -22.01
N GLU A 101 -40.58 7.70 -21.88
CA GLU A 101 -40.08 6.82 -20.81
C GLU A 101 -38.56 6.62 -20.91
N LEU A 102 -38.05 6.40 -22.12
CA LEU A 102 -36.61 6.27 -22.38
C LEU A 102 -35.84 7.54 -22.01
N LYS A 103 -36.38 8.73 -22.30
CA LYS A 103 -35.77 10.00 -21.89
C LYS A 103 -35.69 10.13 -20.37
N ARG A 104 -36.74 9.74 -19.64
CA ARG A 104 -36.75 9.75 -18.17
C ARG A 104 -35.72 8.77 -17.62
N PHE A 105 -35.66 7.56 -18.17
CA PHE A 105 -34.66 6.56 -17.80
C PHE A 105 -33.23 7.06 -18.05
N ASN A 106 -32.94 7.63 -19.23
CA ASN A 106 -31.63 8.19 -19.54
C ASN A 106 -31.23 9.32 -18.58
N THR A 107 -32.19 10.19 -18.20
CA THR A 107 -31.94 11.25 -17.23
C THR A 107 -31.61 10.67 -15.85
N TYR A 108 -32.35 9.64 -15.42
CA TYR A 108 -32.08 8.93 -14.17
C TYR A 108 -30.70 8.29 -14.17
N VAL A 109 -30.35 7.55 -15.24
CA VAL A 109 -29.03 6.92 -15.38
C VAL A 109 -27.92 7.97 -15.39
N GLY A 110 -28.11 9.11 -16.07
CA GLY A 110 -27.17 10.23 -16.05
C GLY A 110 -26.88 10.72 -14.63
N ASN A 111 -27.93 10.94 -13.84
CA ASN A 111 -27.78 11.37 -12.44
C ASN A 111 -27.05 10.32 -11.58
N GLN A 112 -27.35 9.04 -11.76
CA GLN A 112 -26.66 7.96 -11.04
C GLN A 112 -25.16 7.89 -11.40
N ILE A 113 -24.82 8.09 -12.68
CA ILE A 113 -23.43 8.15 -13.13
C ILE A 113 -22.69 9.33 -12.48
N GLU A 114 -23.32 10.51 -12.37
CA GLU A 114 -22.71 11.67 -11.71
C GLU A 114 -22.42 11.42 -10.22
N VAL A 115 -23.35 10.78 -9.51
CA VAL A 115 -23.14 10.36 -8.12
C VAL A 115 -21.96 9.40 -8.01
N LEU A 116 -21.92 8.36 -8.84
CA LEU A 116 -20.82 7.39 -8.85
C LEU A 116 -19.46 8.05 -9.17
N VAL A 117 -19.42 8.97 -10.14
CA VAL A 117 -18.19 9.73 -10.46
C VAL A 117 -17.72 10.54 -9.25
N THR A 118 -18.65 11.12 -8.50
CA THR A 118 -18.34 11.89 -7.29
C THR A 118 -17.81 11.01 -6.17
N GLU A 119 -18.42 9.85 -5.94
CA GLU A 119 -17.95 8.86 -4.97
C GLU A 119 -16.57 8.32 -5.33
N ILE A 120 -16.34 7.96 -6.59
CA ILE A 120 -15.03 7.51 -7.10
C ILE A 120 -13.95 8.58 -6.85
N LYS A 121 -14.27 9.86 -7.09
CA LYS A 121 -13.34 10.97 -6.79
C LYS A 121 -13.07 11.06 -5.29
N SER A 122 -14.06 10.83 -4.43
CA SER A 122 -13.86 10.83 -2.98
C SER A 122 -12.95 9.69 -2.54
N VAL A 123 -13.26 8.45 -2.97
CA VAL A 123 -12.45 7.26 -2.68
C VAL A 123 -11.01 7.45 -3.15
N LYS A 124 -10.81 8.04 -4.34
CA LYS A 124 -9.46 8.33 -4.85
C LYS A 124 -8.69 9.30 -3.94
N ARG A 125 -9.35 10.32 -3.39
CA ARG A 125 -8.72 11.26 -2.44
C ARG A 125 -8.34 10.55 -1.15
N ASP A 126 -9.24 9.73 -0.61
CA ASP A 126 -9.01 9.00 0.64
C ASP A 126 -7.91 7.95 0.46
N TYR A 127 -7.87 7.26 -0.68
CA TYR A 127 -6.77 6.34 -1.03
C TYR A 127 -5.40 7.05 -1.02
N VAL A 128 -5.31 8.27 -1.57
CA VAL A 128 -4.06 9.04 -1.57
C VAL A 128 -3.65 9.42 -0.15
N LYS A 129 -4.60 9.84 0.71
CA LYS A 129 -4.31 10.15 2.12
C LYS A 129 -3.82 8.93 2.88
N VAL A 130 -4.53 7.81 2.78
CA VAL A 130 -4.12 6.54 3.42
C VAL A 130 -2.73 6.12 2.95
N LYS A 131 -2.43 6.26 1.66
CA LYS A 131 -1.10 5.95 1.13
C LYS A 131 -0.01 6.86 1.72
N GLN A 132 -0.30 8.14 1.92
CA GLN A 132 0.62 9.08 2.58
C GLN A 132 0.82 8.73 4.05
N ASP A 133 -0.25 8.46 4.78
CA ASP A 133 -0.21 8.09 6.20
C ASP A 133 0.58 6.79 6.42
N VAL A 134 0.37 5.79 5.57
CA VAL A 134 1.15 4.54 5.60
C VAL A 134 2.64 4.82 5.36
N GLY A 135 2.97 5.67 4.39
CA GLY A 135 4.36 6.06 4.12
C GLY A 135 5.01 6.77 5.32
N TYR A 136 4.28 7.68 5.96
CA TYR A 136 4.72 8.37 7.17
C TYR A 136 4.95 7.39 8.33
N LEU A 137 3.96 6.55 8.63
CA LEU A 137 4.03 5.57 9.71
C LEU A 137 5.17 4.57 9.51
N GLN A 138 5.44 4.14 8.27
CA GLN A 138 6.59 3.28 7.96
C GLN A 138 7.93 3.97 8.25
N SER A 139 8.04 5.27 7.92
CA SER A 139 9.24 6.06 8.20
C SER A 139 9.44 6.26 9.72
N ASP A 140 8.37 6.62 10.43
CA ASP A 140 8.40 6.83 11.87
C ASP A 140 8.70 5.52 12.64
N GLN A 141 8.11 4.41 12.21
CA GLN A 141 8.40 3.08 12.75
C GLN A 141 9.88 2.71 12.55
N LYS A 142 10.46 3.03 11.39
CA LYS A 142 11.89 2.79 11.12
C LYS A 142 12.76 3.60 12.08
N GLN A 143 12.50 4.91 12.20
CA GLN A 143 13.25 5.80 13.08
C GLN A 143 13.14 5.39 14.56
N THR A 144 11.94 5.01 15.00
CA THR A 144 11.71 4.52 16.36
C THR A 144 12.48 3.23 16.63
N ASN A 145 12.47 2.28 15.69
CA ASN A 145 13.22 1.04 15.83
C ASN A 145 14.74 1.26 15.86
N GLU A 146 15.27 2.19 15.08
CA GLU A 146 16.68 2.60 15.13
C GLU A 146 17.01 3.18 16.51
N THR A 147 16.18 4.09 17.02
CA THR A 147 16.36 4.69 18.36
C THR A 147 16.31 3.64 19.47
N ILE A 148 15.36 2.71 19.42
CA ILE A 148 15.27 1.60 20.39
C ILE A 148 16.53 0.74 20.34
N SER A 149 17.03 0.41 19.14
CA SER A 149 18.26 -0.37 18.97
C SER A 149 19.46 0.35 19.59
N ASP A 150 19.60 1.66 19.34
CA ASP A 150 20.71 2.45 19.89
C ASP A 150 20.63 2.58 21.42
N LEU A 151 19.43 2.80 21.96
CA LEU A 151 19.21 2.85 23.40
C LEU A 151 19.51 1.50 24.07
N GLN A 152 19.10 0.39 23.48
CA GLN A 152 19.43 -0.95 23.98
C GLN A 152 20.95 -1.18 24.01
N LEU A 153 21.66 -0.79 22.95
CA LEU A 153 23.12 -0.89 22.89
C LEU A 153 23.80 0.02 23.92
N SER A 154 23.30 1.24 24.12
CA SER A 154 23.82 2.17 25.12
C SER A 154 23.64 1.64 26.54
N LEU A 155 22.42 1.17 26.86
CA LEU A 155 22.10 0.57 28.16
C LEU A 155 22.93 -0.68 28.43
N ASP A 156 23.14 -1.53 27.43
CA ASP A 156 24.00 -2.70 27.56
C ASP A 156 25.48 -2.32 27.79
N ARG A 157 25.99 -1.26 27.15
CA ARG A 157 27.35 -0.75 27.41
C ARG A 157 27.51 -0.29 28.86
N VAL A 158 26.55 0.46 29.39
CA VAL A 158 26.56 0.92 30.79
C VAL A 158 26.51 -0.28 31.75
N ASN A 159 25.64 -1.25 31.47
CA ASN A 159 25.55 -2.46 32.29
C ASN A 159 26.83 -3.30 32.25
N ARG A 160 27.51 -3.41 31.10
CA ARG A 160 28.81 -4.08 31.00
C ARG A 160 29.89 -3.37 31.80
N ALA A 161 29.91 -2.03 31.77
CA ALA A 161 30.83 -1.24 32.58
C ALA A 161 30.62 -1.50 34.09
N ALA A 162 29.37 -1.64 34.53
CA ALA A 162 29.05 -1.99 35.92
C ALA A 162 29.55 -3.39 36.32
N LEU A 163 29.70 -4.31 35.36
CA LEU A 163 30.17 -5.68 35.58
C LEU A 163 31.67 -5.86 35.32
N ILE A 164 32.42 -4.78 35.10
CA ILE A 164 33.84 -4.87 34.71
C ILE A 164 34.70 -5.59 35.75
N LYS A 165 34.33 -5.53 37.03
CA LYS A 165 35.02 -6.22 38.13
C LYS A 165 34.46 -7.60 38.44
N ASN A 166 33.54 -8.11 37.61
CA ASN A 166 32.82 -9.34 37.90
C ASN A 166 33.27 -10.48 37.00
N ALA A 167 33.35 -11.69 37.56
CA ALA A 167 33.62 -12.91 36.83
C ALA A 167 32.68 -14.03 37.26
N VAL A 168 32.53 -15.01 36.37
CA VAL A 168 31.78 -16.24 36.61
C VAL A 168 32.71 -17.43 36.42
N ILE A 169 32.78 -18.28 37.43
CA ILE A 169 33.52 -19.53 37.42
C ILE A 169 32.54 -20.69 37.26
N LEU A 170 32.78 -21.54 36.27
CA LEU A 170 31.98 -22.73 35.97
C LEU A 170 32.81 -24.00 36.17
N GLY A 171 32.11 -25.13 36.38
CA GLY A 171 32.72 -26.45 36.46
C GLY A 171 33.28 -26.81 37.83
N VAL A 172 33.04 -25.99 38.84
CA VAL A 172 33.44 -26.26 40.23
C VAL A 172 32.28 -26.97 40.95
N PRO A 173 32.44 -28.20 41.44
CA PRO A 173 31.40 -28.92 42.16
C PRO A 173 30.94 -28.17 43.42
N THR A 174 29.68 -28.34 43.78
CA THR A 174 29.11 -27.73 45.00
C THR A 174 29.36 -28.67 46.19
N THR A 175 29.87 -28.13 47.30
CA THR A 175 29.97 -28.85 48.57
C THR A 175 29.12 -28.17 49.66
N GLN A 176 28.61 -28.94 50.63
CA GLN A 176 27.63 -28.45 51.61
C GLN A 176 28.18 -27.36 52.55
N THR A 177 29.49 -27.31 52.75
CA THR A 177 30.17 -26.40 53.70
C THR A 177 31.34 -25.69 53.01
N GLU A 178 31.07 -25.01 51.90
CA GLU A 178 32.12 -24.30 51.15
C GLU A 178 32.24 -22.83 51.51
N ASP A 179 33.48 -22.37 51.69
CA ASP A 179 33.82 -20.96 51.57
C ASP A 179 34.16 -20.66 50.10
N THR A 180 33.22 -20.00 49.43
CA THR A 180 33.36 -19.58 48.03
C THR A 180 34.54 -18.64 47.80
N LYS A 181 34.89 -17.77 48.76
CA LYS A 181 36.06 -16.88 48.64
C LYS A 181 37.35 -17.69 48.71
N GLN A 182 37.44 -18.63 49.65
CA GLN A 182 38.60 -19.52 49.76
C GLN A 182 38.76 -20.38 48.50
N LEU A 183 37.66 -20.89 47.95
CA LEU A 183 37.67 -21.69 46.73
C LEU A 183 38.16 -20.89 45.51
N VAL A 184 37.75 -19.63 45.38
CA VAL A 184 38.27 -18.74 44.33
C VAL A 184 39.78 -18.49 44.50
N ARG A 185 40.26 -18.34 45.74
CA ARG A 185 41.70 -18.21 46.02
C ARG A 185 42.47 -19.49 45.70
N GLN A 186 41.91 -20.67 45.97
CA GLN A 186 42.51 -21.96 45.57
C GLN A 186 42.61 -22.07 44.04
N ILE A 187 41.57 -21.65 43.32
CA ILE A 187 41.59 -21.60 41.85
C ILE A 187 42.67 -20.63 41.34
N ALA A 188 42.80 -19.47 41.97
CA ALA A 188 43.84 -18.50 41.64
C ALA A 188 45.24 -19.08 41.90
N ALA A 189 45.45 -19.70 43.06
CA ALA A 189 46.71 -20.35 43.41
C ALA A 189 47.07 -21.48 42.43
N ALA A 190 46.10 -22.29 42.00
CA ALA A 190 46.30 -23.34 41.00
C ALA A 190 46.81 -22.80 39.66
N VAL A 191 46.43 -21.58 39.28
CA VAL A 191 46.93 -20.89 38.08
C VAL A 191 48.11 -19.96 38.36
N LYS A 192 48.73 -20.05 39.55
CA LYS A 192 49.85 -19.21 40.00
C LYS A 192 49.51 -17.70 40.07
N SER A 193 48.23 -17.37 40.26
CA SER A 193 47.77 -16.01 40.57
C SER A 193 47.70 -15.83 42.08
N GLN A 194 48.37 -14.80 42.58
CA GLN A 194 48.35 -14.43 43.99
C GLN A 194 47.29 -13.35 44.17
N LEU A 195 46.15 -13.74 44.73
CA LEU A 195 45.09 -12.79 45.11
C LEU A 195 45.26 -12.42 46.59
N PRO A 196 45.43 -11.13 46.93
CA PRO A 196 45.47 -10.71 48.32
C PRO A 196 44.12 -10.95 49.01
N GLN A 197 44.11 -10.89 50.34
CA GLN A 197 42.94 -11.26 51.14
C GLN A 197 41.72 -10.39 50.82
N ASP A 198 41.94 -9.13 50.49
CA ASP A 198 40.96 -8.09 50.15
C ASP A 198 40.60 -8.01 48.66
N ALA A 199 41.27 -8.77 47.78
CA ALA A 199 40.98 -8.73 46.34
C ALA A 199 39.56 -9.20 45.98
N ILE A 200 38.90 -9.99 46.84
CA ILE A 200 37.56 -10.54 46.60
C ILE A 200 36.56 -9.89 47.57
N VAL A 201 35.74 -8.98 47.03
CA VAL A 201 34.66 -8.32 47.76
C VAL A 201 33.55 -9.31 48.07
N GLU A 202 33.09 -10.04 47.05
CA GLU A 202 31.98 -10.97 47.16
C GLU A 202 32.26 -12.23 46.31
N ALA A 203 31.91 -13.40 46.82
CA ALA A 203 31.88 -14.63 46.04
C ALA A 203 30.64 -15.43 46.44
N THR A 204 29.75 -15.73 45.50
CA THR A 204 28.47 -16.41 45.78
C THR A 204 28.08 -17.35 44.66
N ARG A 205 27.45 -18.48 44.98
CA ARG A 205 26.89 -19.39 43.96
C ARG A 205 25.66 -18.75 43.30
N LEU A 206 25.59 -18.82 41.97
CA LEU A 206 24.44 -18.37 41.18
C LEU A 206 23.34 -19.43 41.21
N VAL A 207 22.55 -19.45 42.28
CA VAL A 207 21.41 -20.37 42.41
C VAL A 207 20.32 -19.99 41.42
N SER A 208 19.99 -20.91 40.52
CA SER A 208 18.88 -20.72 39.59
C SER A 208 17.54 -20.79 40.32
N LYS A 209 16.58 -19.95 39.92
CA LYS A 209 15.20 -19.99 40.44
C LYS A 209 14.49 -21.28 40.05
N ASP A 210 14.90 -21.90 38.95
CA ASP A 210 14.35 -23.14 38.42
C ASP A 210 14.77 -24.35 39.30
N PRO A 211 13.82 -25.09 39.90
CA PRO A 211 14.11 -26.25 40.74
C PRO A 211 14.87 -27.36 40.00
N SER A 212 14.75 -27.46 38.67
CA SER A 212 15.46 -28.46 37.87
C SER A 212 16.97 -28.21 37.75
N GLN A 213 17.41 -26.95 37.90
CA GLN A 213 18.82 -26.57 37.86
C GLN A 213 19.49 -26.55 39.25
N ARG A 214 18.70 -26.59 40.33
CA ARG A 214 19.22 -26.72 41.70
C ARG A 214 19.91 -28.06 41.95
N THR A 215 19.58 -29.07 41.16
CA THR A 215 20.17 -30.42 41.24
C THR A 215 21.47 -30.55 40.44
N SER A 216 21.89 -29.50 39.72
CA SER A 216 23.18 -29.51 39.01
C SER A 216 24.34 -29.60 40.00
N LYS A 217 25.19 -30.62 39.81
CA LYS A 217 26.35 -30.89 40.68
C LYS A 217 27.40 -29.77 40.66
N SER A 218 27.32 -28.82 39.73
CA SER A 218 28.26 -27.69 39.60
C SER A 218 27.53 -26.37 39.33
N VAL A 219 27.06 -25.71 40.38
CA VAL A 219 26.42 -24.39 40.30
C VAL A 219 27.50 -23.32 40.06
N PRO A 220 27.38 -22.40 39.08
CA PRO A 220 28.42 -21.40 38.83
C PRO A 220 28.67 -20.47 40.04
N ILE A 221 29.90 -19.98 40.20
CA ILE A 221 30.28 -19.01 41.25
C ILE A 221 30.41 -17.63 40.59
N ARG A 222 29.65 -16.63 41.06
CA ARG A 222 29.88 -15.21 40.77
C ARG A 222 30.94 -14.69 41.73
N VAL A 223 31.89 -13.95 41.20
CA VAL A 223 32.97 -13.30 41.95
C VAL A 223 32.99 -11.83 41.60
N VAL A 224 33.03 -10.98 42.63
CA VAL A 224 33.21 -9.52 42.51
C VAL A 224 34.57 -9.17 43.09
N PHE A 225 35.46 -8.66 42.23
CA PHE A 225 36.79 -8.23 42.62
C PHE A 225 36.76 -6.78 43.15
N ALA A 226 37.67 -6.46 44.07
CA ALA A 226 37.82 -5.08 44.57
C ALA A 226 38.29 -4.14 43.45
N GLU A 227 39.19 -4.64 42.60
CA GLU A 227 39.80 -3.91 41.49
C GLU A 227 39.77 -4.76 40.23
N GLU A 228 39.68 -4.09 39.09
CA GLU A 228 39.71 -4.74 37.77
C GLU A 228 41.04 -5.47 37.55
N GLN A 229 42.14 -4.91 38.03
CA GLN A 229 43.49 -5.47 37.85
C GLN A 229 43.61 -6.89 38.41
N HIS A 230 42.98 -7.19 39.55
CA HIS A 230 42.96 -8.54 40.13
C HIS A 230 42.24 -9.55 39.22
N LYS A 231 41.15 -9.11 38.58
CA LYS A 231 40.44 -9.92 37.59
C LYS A 231 41.33 -10.16 36.37
N GLU A 232 41.95 -9.11 35.83
CA GLU A 232 42.79 -9.23 34.63
C GLU A 232 44.01 -10.13 34.83
N ASP A 233 44.71 -10.01 35.97
CA ASP A 233 45.83 -10.89 36.31
C ASP A 233 45.40 -12.36 36.35
N LEU A 234 44.26 -12.64 37.00
CA LEU A 234 43.71 -13.99 37.07
C LEU A 234 43.40 -14.54 35.68
N PHE A 235 42.79 -13.75 34.80
CA PHE A 235 42.47 -14.17 33.44
C PHE A 235 43.72 -14.38 32.58
N ALA A 236 44.71 -13.49 32.68
CA ALA A 236 45.96 -13.62 31.97
C ALA A 236 46.71 -14.89 32.38
N LYS A 237 46.82 -15.15 33.69
CA LYS A 237 47.44 -16.36 34.22
C LYS A 237 46.66 -17.62 33.88
N LYS A 238 45.32 -17.57 33.94
CA LYS A 238 44.45 -18.68 33.52
C LYS A 238 44.63 -19.03 32.04
N LYS A 239 44.78 -18.01 31.18
CA LYS A 239 45.04 -18.17 29.74
C LYS A 239 46.39 -18.86 29.50
N ASN A 240 47.44 -18.41 30.19
CA ASN A 240 48.78 -19.01 30.08
C ASN A 240 48.85 -20.43 30.65
N HIS A 241 48.06 -20.74 31.69
CA HIS A 241 47.95 -22.08 32.25
C HIS A 241 47.22 -23.06 31.30
N GLY A 242 46.35 -22.59 30.40
CA GLY A 242 45.62 -23.45 29.47
C GLY A 242 44.41 -24.15 30.12
N LEU A 243 44.37 -25.48 30.13
CA LEU A 243 43.27 -26.23 30.75
C LEU A 243 43.43 -26.27 32.28
N LEU A 244 42.33 -26.12 33.01
CA LEU A 244 42.30 -26.23 34.47
C LEU A 244 41.21 -27.22 34.84
N PHE A 245 41.53 -28.16 35.73
CA PHE A 245 40.62 -29.20 36.18
C PHE A 245 40.43 -29.13 37.70
N THR A 246 39.33 -29.69 38.19
CA THR A 246 39.01 -29.77 39.63
C THR A 246 40.06 -30.50 40.45
N SER A 247 40.82 -31.44 39.85
CA SER A 247 41.95 -32.12 40.49
C SER A 247 43.04 -31.17 40.99
N ALA A 248 43.20 -29.99 40.37
CA ALA A 248 44.18 -28.99 40.77
C ALA A 248 43.80 -28.23 42.05
N LEU A 249 42.55 -28.38 42.54
CA LEU A 249 42.06 -27.72 43.76
C LEU A 249 42.27 -28.55 45.04
N GLY A 250 42.91 -29.72 44.94
CA GLY A 250 43.20 -30.62 46.07
C GLY A 250 42.11 -31.66 46.35
N ALA A 251 42.43 -32.58 47.27
CA ALA A 251 41.56 -33.70 47.65
C ALA A 251 40.31 -33.21 48.40
N GLY A 252 39.19 -33.08 47.70
CA GLY A 252 37.91 -32.62 48.27
C GLY A 252 36.95 -31.99 47.25
N SER A 253 37.44 -31.57 46.09
CA SER A 253 36.68 -30.77 45.11
C SER A 253 35.82 -31.57 44.12
N GLY A 254 35.32 -32.76 44.49
CA GLY A 254 34.46 -33.60 43.64
C GLY A 254 35.19 -34.38 42.53
N PRO A 255 34.49 -34.90 41.50
CA PRO A 255 35.09 -35.75 40.47
C PRO A 255 36.22 -35.01 39.74
N ALA A 256 37.39 -35.66 39.64
CA ALA A 256 38.67 -35.08 39.21
C ALA A 256 38.73 -34.59 37.74
N THR A 257 37.67 -34.81 36.97
CA THR A 257 37.65 -34.61 35.51
C THR A 257 36.94 -33.33 35.05
N ASN A 258 36.29 -32.59 35.96
CA ASN A 258 35.55 -31.40 35.56
C ASN A 258 36.48 -30.24 35.18
N ARG A 259 36.27 -29.68 33.99
CA ARG A 259 37.02 -28.52 33.51
C ARG A 259 36.49 -27.25 34.16
N ILE A 260 37.39 -26.49 34.78
CA ILE A 260 37.09 -25.17 35.35
C ILE A 260 37.23 -24.11 34.26
N ILE A 261 36.18 -23.33 34.07
CA ILE A 261 36.12 -22.24 33.09
C ILE A 261 35.90 -20.94 33.85
N ILE A 262 36.73 -19.94 33.58
CA ILE A 262 36.60 -18.58 34.11
C ILE A 262 36.21 -17.68 32.93
N ARG A 263 35.14 -16.91 33.08
CA ARG A 263 34.66 -15.96 32.07
C ARG A 263 34.14 -14.70 32.72
N ASP A 264 34.01 -13.62 31.95
CA ASP A 264 33.37 -12.40 32.44
C ASP A 264 31.89 -12.66 32.74
N GLU A 265 31.37 -11.94 33.74
CA GLU A 265 29.92 -11.87 33.95
C GLU A 265 29.27 -11.15 32.78
N MET A 266 28.12 -11.65 32.34
CA MET A 266 27.40 -11.10 31.19
C MET A 266 26.11 -10.43 31.67
N THR A 267 25.75 -9.35 31.00
CA THR A 267 24.45 -8.71 31.17
C THR A 267 23.33 -9.66 30.77
N SER A 268 22.10 -9.37 31.21
CA SER A 268 20.90 -10.10 30.78
C SER A 268 20.75 -10.08 29.25
N PHE A 269 21.03 -8.93 28.62
CA PHE A 269 21.04 -8.77 27.17
C PHE A 269 22.11 -9.65 26.50
N GLY A 270 23.35 -9.63 27.00
CA GLY A 270 24.42 -10.49 26.49
C GLY A 270 24.09 -11.98 26.63
N MET A 271 23.52 -12.39 27.76
CA MET A 271 23.06 -13.77 27.97
C MET A 271 21.95 -14.18 26.99
N LYS A 272 20.99 -13.28 26.74
CA LYS A 272 19.94 -13.49 25.73
C LYS A 272 20.55 -13.65 24.34
N LEU A 273 21.43 -12.75 23.93
CA LEU A 273 22.12 -12.84 22.65
C LEU A 273 22.90 -14.16 22.51
N LEU A 274 23.58 -14.62 23.58
CA LEU A 274 24.33 -15.87 23.54
C LEU A 274 23.40 -17.06 23.32
N LYS A 275 22.22 -17.06 23.97
CA LYS A 275 21.19 -18.08 23.76
C LYS A 275 20.66 -18.05 22.33
N ASP A 276 20.36 -16.87 21.81
CA ASP A 276 19.84 -16.68 20.46
C ASP A 276 20.87 -17.16 19.41
N VAL A 277 22.13 -16.75 19.53
CA VAL A 277 23.21 -17.20 18.62
C VAL A 277 23.44 -18.71 18.71
N ARG A 278 23.40 -19.30 19.91
CA ARG A 278 23.52 -20.76 20.08
C ARG A 278 22.37 -21.52 19.44
N SER A 279 21.13 -20.99 19.54
CA SER A 279 19.98 -21.60 18.86
C SER A 279 20.10 -21.57 17.33
N LEU A 280 20.89 -20.63 16.81
CA LEU A 280 21.18 -20.49 15.38
C LEU A 280 22.49 -21.16 14.98
N GLN A 281 23.20 -21.80 15.90
CA GLN A 281 24.54 -22.33 15.64
C GLN A 281 24.54 -23.34 14.49
N GLU A 282 23.59 -24.28 14.52
CA GLU A 282 23.40 -25.27 13.45
C GLU A 282 22.85 -24.62 12.16
N GLN A 283 21.94 -23.66 12.29
CA GLN A 283 21.32 -23.00 11.14
C GLN A 283 22.30 -22.11 10.38
N ALA A 284 23.28 -21.52 11.06
CA ALA A 284 24.26 -20.61 10.46
C ALA A 284 25.63 -21.27 10.20
N ASP A 285 25.70 -22.61 10.29
CA ASP A 285 26.91 -23.42 10.12
C ASP A 285 28.10 -22.89 10.97
N LEU A 286 27.82 -22.55 12.22
CA LEU A 286 28.80 -22.03 13.17
C LEU A 286 29.41 -23.19 13.97
N GLN A 287 30.67 -23.53 13.71
CA GLN A 287 31.35 -24.58 14.49
C GLN A 287 31.55 -24.18 15.96
N TYR A 288 31.78 -22.89 16.23
CA TYR A 288 32.11 -22.42 17.59
C TYR A 288 31.35 -21.14 17.95
N VAL A 289 30.73 -21.14 19.14
CA VAL A 289 30.07 -19.97 19.75
C VAL A 289 30.44 -19.87 21.23
N TRP A 290 31.08 -18.78 21.64
CA TRP A 290 31.51 -18.60 23.02
C TRP A 290 31.49 -17.13 23.47
N PRO A 291 31.31 -16.87 24.77
CA PRO A 291 31.48 -15.53 25.30
C PRO A 291 32.97 -15.15 25.28
N GLY A 292 33.25 -13.99 24.70
CA GLY A 292 34.54 -13.32 24.76
C GLY A 292 34.63 -12.35 25.94
N ARG A 293 35.67 -11.52 25.89
CA ARG A 293 35.89 -10.42 26.83
C ARG A 293 34.79 -9.36 26.72
N ASP A 294 34.49 -8.71 27.84
CA ASP A 294 33.47 -7.66 27.95
C ASP A 294 32.07 -8.12 27.53
N GLY A 295 31.79 -9.43 27.67
CA GLY A 295 30.51 -10.02 27.29
C GLY A 295 30.18 -9.99 25.80
N VAL A 296 31.16 -9.71 24.92
CA VAL A 296 30.98 -9.82 23.46
C VAL A 296 30.89 -11.28 23.07
N ILE A 297 29.93 -11.65 22.22
CA ILE A 297 29.82 -13.03 21.74
C ILE A 297 30.72 -13.19 20.53
N LEU A 298 31.50 -14.26 20.54
CA LEU A 298 32.41 -14.63 19.47
C LEU A 298 31.86 -15.85 18.75
N THR A 299 31.84 -15.79 17.42
CA THR A 299 31.41 -16.87 16.54
C THR A 299 32.50 -17.21 15.55
N LYS A 300 32.56 -18.47 15.13
CA LYS A 300 33.51 -18.95 14.12
C LYS A 300 32.88 -20.09 13.33
N LYS A 301 32.92 -19.99 11.99
CA LYS A 301 32.30 -20.97 11.08
C LYS A 301 33.07 -22.28 10.99
N SER A 302 34.40 -22.22 11.00
CA SER A 302 35.30 -23.38 10.88
C SER A 302 36.60 -23.13 11.66
N SER A 303 37.49 -24.11 11.76
CA SER A 303 38.82 -23.94 12.37
C SER A 303 39.66 -22.87 11.69
N ASP A 304 39.44 -22.61 10.40
CA ASP A 304 40.28 -21.72 9.60
C ASP A 304 39.62 -20.36 9.32
N SER A 305 38.34 -20.19 9.66
CA SER A 305 37.64 -18.94 9.41
C SER A 305 37.94 -17.86 10.45
N LYS A 306 37.73 -16.59 10.07
CA LYS A 306 37.90 -15.44 10.97
C LYS A 306 36.85 -15.48 12.09
N VAL A 307 37.26 -15.05 13.28
CA VAL A 307 36.33 -14.86 14.40
C VAL A 307 35.47 -13.62 14.15
N GLU A 308 34.16 -13.80 14.17
CA GLU A 308 33.16 -12.74 14.05
C GLU A 308 32.64 -12.35 15.44
N LYS A 309 32.27 -11.07 15.60
CA LYS A 309 31.77 -10.51 16.86
C LYS A 309 30.29 -10.21 16.71
N VAL A 310 29.48 -10.73 17.63
CA VAL A 310 28.04 -10.44 17.72
C VAL A 310 27.80 -9.53 18.92
N ARG A 311 27.29 -8.32 18.65
CA ARG A 311 27.03 -7.30 19.68
C ARG A 311 25.58 -6.86 19.73
N SER A 312 24.82 -7.09 18.66
CA SER A 312 23.45 -6.62 18.52
C SER A 312 22.53 -7.71 17.97
N LEU A 313 21.22 -7.50 18.11
CA LEU A 313 20.22 -8.35 17.46
C LEU A 313 20.28 -8.25 15.93
N LEU A 314 20.77 -7.13 15.38
CA LEU A 314 20.99 -6.98 13.94
C LEU A 314 22.07 -7.94 13.46
N ASP A 315 23.15 -8.13 14.22
CA ASP A 315 24.19 -9.12 13.89
C ASP A 315 23.63 -10.54 13.90
N VAL A 316 22.75 -10.86 14.85
CA VAL A 316 22.03 -12.14 14.91
C VAL A 316 21.18 -12.34 13.64
N ARG A 317 20.44 -11.32 13.20
CA ARG A 317 19.65 -11.38 11.95
C ARG A 317 20.53 -11.56 10.71
N LYS A 318 21.70 -10.91 10.65
CA LYS A 318 22.66 -11.08 9.55
C LYS A 318 23.15 -12.53 9.45
N LEU A 319 23.38 -13.19 10.60
CA LEU A 319 23.73 -14.62 10.62
C LEU A 319 22.62 -15.48 10.02
N GLN A 320 21.35 -15.20 10.32
CA GLN A 320 20.20 -15.91 9.74
C GLN A 320 20.08 -15.72 8.22
N GLN A 321 20.33 -14.50 7.72
CA GLN A 321 20.21 -14.19 6.29
C GLN A 321 21.33 -14.82 5.45
N SER A 322 22.51 -15.04 6.02
CA SER A 322 23.67 -15.56 5.28
C SER A 322 23.48 -16.96 4.69
N LYS A 323 22.55 -17.77 5.20
CA LYS A 323 22.19 -19.08 4.63
C LYS A 323 21.12 -19.01 3.55
N ARG A 324 20.09 -18.15 3.71
CA ARG A 324 19.03 -17.98 2.69
C ARG A 324 19.59 -17.58 1.33
N SER A 325 20.59 -16.69 1.32
CA SER A 325 21.28 -16.31 0.08
C SER A 325 22.06 -17.45 -0.58
N ARG A 326 22.52 -18.45 0.18
CA ARG A 326 23.22 -19.63 -0.36
C ARG A 326 22.23 -20.66 -0.91
N ASP A 327 21.13 -20.89 -0.21
CA ASP A 327 20.10 -21.84 -0.66
C ASP A 327 19.35 -21.32 -1.91
N GLU A 328 19.09 -20.01 -2.03
CA GLU A 328 18.51 -19.44 -3.27
C GLU A 328 19.47 -19.50 -4.47
N SER A 329 20.78 -19.32 -4.24
CA SER A 329 21.77 -19.41 -5.33
C SER A 329 21.94 -20.82 -5.89
N LEU A 330 21.57 -21.87 -5.15
CA LEU A 330 21.58 -23.25 -5.62
C LEU A 330 20.33 -23.64 -6.42
N LEU A 331 19.26 -22.84 -6.34
CA LEU A 331 18.00 -23.08 -7.06
C LEU A 331 17.88 -22.29 -8.38
N HIS A 332 18.86 -21.45 -8.73
CA HIS A 332 18.86 -20.68 -9.99
C HIS A 332 19.96 -21.09 -10.99
N SER A 333 20.71 -22.18 -10.74
CA SER A 333 21.71 -22.70 -11.70
C SER A 333 21.21 -23.84 -12.60
N THR A 334 19.94 -24.21 -12.52
CA THR A 334 19.32 -25.19 -13.42
C THR A 334 17.99 -24.65 -13.91
N ASP A 335 18.05 -23.69 -14.83
CA ASP A 335 17.05 -23.49 -15.89
C ASP A 335 17.38 -22.19 -16.60
N LEU A 336 18.10 -22.27 -17.72
CA LEU A 336 18.03 -21.31 -18.83
C LEU A 336 18.78 -21.92 -20.03
N SER A 337 18.20 -23.01 -20.55
CA SER A 337 18.49 -23.51 -21.89
C SER A 337 17.17 -23.80 -22.60
N MET A 338 16.41 -22.76 -22.94
CA MET A 338 15.29 -22.84 -23.88
C MET A 338 15.17 -21.51 -24.64
N SER A 339 15.79 -21.50 -25.82
CA SER A 339 15.31 -20.93 -27.09
C SER A 339 14.28 -19.78 -27.03
N ILE A 340 14.76 -18.56 -27.31
CA ILE A 340 13.94 -17.46 -27.82
C ILE A 340 13.92 -17.59 -29.35
N LEU A 341 12.80 -18.08 -29.88
CA LEU A 341 12.43 -17.85 -31.28
C LEU A 341 11.90 -16.43 -31.38
N ALA A 342 12.55 -15.64 -32.23
CA ALA A 342 12.11 -14.32 -32.62
C ALA A 342 10.85 -14.41 -33.49
N GLU A 343 9.86 -13.57 -33.21
CA GLU A 343 8.86 -13.16 -34.20
C GLU A 343 9.00 -11.66 -34.48
N PRO A 344 8.74 -11.22 -35.73
CA PRO A 344 9.07 -9.89 -36.19
C PRO A 344 7.97 -8.86 -35.93
N ASP A 345 8.45 -7.63 -35.81
CA ASP A 345 7.73 -6.38 -35.62
C ASP A 345 6.74 -6.05 -36.77
N PRO A 346 5.48 -5.66 -36.50
CA PRO A 346 4.62 -5.07 -37.50
C PRO A 346 4.72 -3.54 -37.43
N LYS A 347 5.32 -2.98 -38.48
CA LYS A 347 5.30 -1.57 -38.90
C LYS A 347 4.12 -0.74 -38.34
N ARG A 348 4.45 0.40 -37.71
CA ARG A 348 3.88 1.69 -38.10
C ARG A 348 4.80 2.86 -37.76
#